data_AF-A0A5P8Z4E8-F1
#
_entry.id   AF-A0A5P8Z4E8-F1
#
_cell.length_a   1.000
_cell.length_b   1.000
_cell.length_c   1.000
_cell.angle_alpha   90.00
_cell.angle_beta   90.00
_cell.angle_gamma   90.00
#
_symmetry.space_group_name_H-M   'P 1'
#
loop_
_entity.id
_entity.type
_entity.pdbx_description
1 polymer ?
#
loop_
_entity_poly.entity_id
_entity_poly.type
_entity_poly.pdbx_seq_one_letter_code
_entity_poly.pdbx_strand_id
1 'polypeptide(L)'
;MMMMLSFAANLAIGLLALWGLWRGVPDMRGALGPDSPSRRLLAAILATLVCASIAGLGRPDKAAEIAHTLFPLQILATLIALPLLGLKARAAQIAGALALLHLVTMVTLYS
;
A
#
# COMPACT_ATOMS: atom_id res chain seq x y z
N MET A 1 -5.70 -11.60 16.71
CA MET A 1 -4.64 -10.70 17.25
C MET A 1 -3.64 -10.26 16.18
N MET A 2 -3.03 -11.18 15.41
CA MET A 2 -2.08 -10.84 14.33
C MET A 2 -2.65 -9.87 13.27
N MET A 3 -3.93 -10.02 12.89
CA MET A 3 -4.55 -9.15 11.88
C MET A 3 -4.71 -7.70 12.34
N MET A 4 -5.04 -7.46 13.61
CA MET A 4 -5.12 -6.11 14.17
C MET A 4 -3.75 -5.44 14.24
N LEU A 5 -2.71 -6.21 14.61
CA LEU A 5 -1.35 -5.73 14.59
C LEU A 5 -0.90 -5.35 13.17
N SER A 6 -1.28 -6.16 12.18
CA SER A 6 -1.02 -5.88 10.75
C SER A 6 -1.69 -4.57 10.31
N PHE A 7 -2.97 -4.36 10.63
CA PHE A 7 -3.62 -3.08 10.33
C PHE A 7 -3.00 -1.89 11.06
N ALA A 8 -2.61 -2.04 12.33
CA ALA A 8 -1.93 -0.98 13.07
C ALA A 8 -0.57 -0.62 12.44
N ALA A 9 0.22 -1.62 12.04
CA ALA A 9 1.49 -1.41 11.36
C ALA A 9 1.30 -0.74 9.98
N ASN A 10 0.36 -1.23 9.18
CA ASN A 10 0.02 -0.67 7.87
C ASN A 10 -0.44 0.79 7.98
N LEU A 11 -1.25 1.10 9.00
CA LEU A 11 -1.70 2.46 9.29
C LEU A 11 -0.51 3.39 9.62
N ALA A 12 0.35 2.98 10.55
CA ALA A 12 1.49 3.79 10.98
C ALA A 12 2.48 4.05 9.84
N ILE A 13 2.90 2.99 9.14
CA ILE A 13 3.86 3.08 8.03
C ILE A 13 3.25 3.85 6.86
N GLY A 14 2.00 3.56 6.51
CA GLY A 14 1.28 4.22 5.42
C GLY A 14 1.13 5.73 5.64
N LEU A 15 0.76 6.15 6.85
CA LEU A 15 0.63 7.57 7.19
C LEU A 15 1.97 8.30 7.11
N LEU A 16 3.05 7.71 7.63
CA LEU A 16 4.39 8.30 7.54
C LEU A 16 4.85 8.46 6.08
N ALA A 17 4.64 7.43 5.27
CA ALA A 17 5.01 7.45 3.85
C ALA A 17 4.17 8.49 3.07
N LEU A 18 2.86 8.55 3.30
CA LEU A 18 1.98 9.55 2.68
C LEU A 18 2.35 10.97 3.09
N TRP A 19 2.65 11.18 4.37
CA TRP A 19 3.05 12.49 4.88
C TRP A 19 4.36 12.97 4.23
N GLY A 20 5.35 12.07 4.12
CA GLY A 20 6.60 12.35 3.42
C GLY A 20 6.38 12.68 1.93
N LEU A 21 5.52 11.92 1.26
CA LEU A 21 5.16 12.14 -0.14
C LEU A 21 4.46 13.48 -0.34
N TRP A 22 3.52 13.81 0.54
CA TRP A 22 2.68 15.01 0.42
C TRP A 22 3.46 16.29 0.73
N ARG A 23 4.31 16.29 1.77
CA ARG A 23 5.22 17.42 2.06
C ARG A 23 6.35 17.56 1.05
N GLY A 24 6.51 16.59 0.15
CA GLY A 24 7.55 16.62 -0.86
C GLY A 24 8.94 16.68 -0.25
N VAL A 25 9.16 15.94 0.84
CA VAL A 25 10.44 15.89 1.55
C VAL A 25 11.57 15.66 0.53
N PRO A 26 12.65 16.47 0.55
CA PRO A 26 13.72 16.39 -0.45
C PRO A 26 14.24 14.98 -0.68
N ASP A 27 14.42 14.21 0.41
CA ASP A 27 14.87 12.82 0.37
C ASP A 27 13.92 11.90 -0.41
N MET A 28 12.60 12.08 -0.27
CA MET A 28 11.63 11.31 -1.04
C MET A 28 11.61 11.69 -2.51
N ARG A 29 11.82 12.97 -2.84
CA ARG A 29 11.95 13.40 -4.25
C ARG A 29 13.23 12.87 -4.88
N GLY A 30 14.34 12.83 -4.12
CA GLY A 30 15.60 12.22 -4.56
C GLY A 30 15.49 10.70 -4.73
N ALA A 31 14.77 10.03 -3.84
CA ALA A 31 14.59 8.58 -3.89
C ALA A 31 13.62 8.15 -5.00
N LEU A 32 12.46 8.80 -5.12
CA LEU A 32 11.33 8.37 -5.97
C LEU A 32 11.24 9.14 -7.30
N GLY A 33 11.98 10.24 -7.44
CA GLY A 33 11.94 11.12 -8.59
C GLY A 33 10.88 12.23 -8.48
N PRO A 34 10.76 13.05 -9.55
CA PRO A 34 9.80 14.15 -9.62
C PRO A 34 8.34 13.65 -9.60
N ASP A 35 7.40 14.59 -9.56
CA ASP A 35 5.98 14.22 -9.63
C ASP A 35 5.68 13.52 -10.94
N SER A 36 5.14 12.31 -10.84
CA SER A 36 4.93 11.41 -11.98
C SER A 36 3.71 10.53 -11.73
N PRO A 37 3.09 9.98 -12.79
CA PRO A 37 1.99 9.03 -12.65
C PRO A 37 2.32 7.88 -11.69
N SER A 38 3.54 7.34 -11.75
CA SER A 38 3.98 6.24 -10.89
C SER A 38 4.06 6.64 -9.41
N ARG A 39 4.47 7.87 -9.10
CA ARG A 39 4.49 8.39 -7.73
C ARG A 39 3.08 8.67 -7.20
N ARG A 40 2.19 9.17 -8.06
CA ARG A 40 0.77 9.36 -7.73
C ARG A 40 0.05 8.04 -7.48
N LEU A 41 0.36 6.99 -8.27
CA LEU A 41 -0.14 5.64 -7.99
C LEU A 41 0.36 5.15 -6.63
N LEU A 42 1.66 5.27 -6.35
CA LEU A 42 2.21 4.85 -5.06
C LEU A 42 1.49 5.54 -3.90
N ALA A 43 1.29 6.86 -3.99
CA ALA A 43 0.50 7.60 -3.00
C ALA A 43 -0.94 7.08 -2.89
N ALA A 44 -1.61 6.81 -4.02
CA ALA A 44 -2.97 6.26 -4.01
C ALA A 44 -3.04 4.87 -3.36
N ILE A 45 -2.08 3.99 -3.63
CA ILE A 45 -1.99 2.65 -3.00
C ILE A 45 -1.81 2.80 -1.49
N LEU A 46 -0.88 3.66 -1.05
CA LEU A 46 -0.64 3.89 0.38
C LEU A 46 -1.88 4.48 1.07
N ALA A 47 -2.60 5.40 0.40
CA ALA A 47 -3.84 5.98 0.92
C ALA A 47 -4.93 4.91 1.07
N THR A 48 -5.14 4.06 0.06
CA THR A 48 -6.11 2.97 0.14
C THR A 48 -5.76 1.99 1.26
N LEU A 49 -4.46 1.68 1.45
CA LEU A 49 -3.99 0.83 2.54
C LEU A 49 -4.30 1.43 3.92
N VAL A 50 -4.05 2.73 4.09
CA VAL A 50 -4.37 3.46 5.32
C VAL A 50 -5.88 3.43 5.58
N CYS A 51 -6.71 3.71 4.57
CA CYS A 51 -8.18 3.65 4.70
C CYS A 51 -8.68 2.26 5.08
N ALA A 52 -8.17 1.20 4.42
CA ALA A 52 -8.50 -0.18 4.74
C ALA A 52 -8.09 -0.54 6.18
N SER A 53 -6.94 -0.04 6.63
CA SER A 53 -6.44 -0.26 7.99
C SER A 53 -7.27 0.45 9.06
N ILE A 54 -7.71 1.67 8.80
CA ILE A 54 -8.66 2.39 9.67
C ILE A 54 -9.98 1.62 9.76
N ALA A 55 -10.52 1.16 8.63
CA ALA A 55 -11.76 0.40 8.61
C ALA A 55 -11.63 -0.93 9.37
N GLY A 56 -10.52 -1.65 9.20
CA GLY A 56 -10.23 -2.91 9.90
C GLY A 56 -10.07 -2.73 11.41
N LEU A 57 -9.40 -1.68 11.87
CA LEU A 57 -9.24 -1.36 13.29
C LEU A 57 -10.55 -0.86 13.92
N GLY A 58 -11.35 -0.09 13.18
CA GLY A 58 -12.63 0.44 13.65
C GLY A 58 -13.76 -0.60 13.70
N ARG A 59 -13.61 -1.70 12.97
CA ARG A 59 -14.56 -2.84 12.95
C ARG A 59 -13.81 -4.17 13.09
N PRO A 60 -13.30 -4.49 14.29
CA PRO A 60 -12.47 -5.67 14.51
C PRO A 60 -13.20 -6.99 14.22
N ASP A 61 -14.54 -7.00 14.33
CA ASP A 61 -15.43 -8.11 13.97
C ASP A 61 -15.48 -8.35 12.44
N LYS A 62 -15.24 -7.31 11.63
CA LYS A 62 -15.22 -7.35 10.17
C LYS A 62 -13.83 -7.32 9.56
N ALA A 63 -12.79 -7.26 10.39
CA ALA A 63 -11.40 -7.18 9.99
C ALA A 63 -10.99 -8.23 8.94
N ALA A 64 -11.40 -9.49 9.14
CA ALA A 64 -11.10 -10.56 8.22
C ALA A 64 -11.78 -10.34 6.86
N GLU A 65 -13.08 -10.06 6.83
CA GLU A 65 -13.83 -9.79 5.59
C GLU A 65 -13.21 -8.61 4.79
N ILE A 66 -12.82 -7.54 5.50
CA ILE A 66 -12.14 -6.37 4.94
C ILE A 66 -10.79 -6.78 4.33
N ALA A 67 -9.97 -7.52 5.07
CA ALA A 67 -8.66 -7.99 4.59
C ALA A 67 -8.81 -8.91 3.36
N HIS A 68 -9.75 -9.85 3.40
CA HIS A 68 -10.04 -10.79 2.32
C HIS A 68 -10.53 -10.12 1.04
N THR A 69 -11.18 -8.96 1.14
CA THR A 69 -11.76 -8.30 -0.03
C THR A 69 -10.83 -7.22 -0.58
N LEU A 70 -10.35 -6.32 0.28
CA LEU A 70 -9.63 -5.13 -0.15
C LEU A 70 -8.18 -5.44 -0.55
N PHE A 71 -7.48 -6.32 0.17
CA PHE A 71 -6.09 -6.62 -0.17
C PHE A 71 -5.93 -7.31 -1.52
N PRO A 72 -6.73 -8.33 -1.89
CA PRO A 72 -6.63 -8.93 -3.22
C PRO A 72 -6.93 -7.94 -4.34
N LEU A 73 -7.97 -7.11 -4.19
CA LEU A 73 -8.31 -6.08 -5.18
C LEU A 73 -7.19 -5.06 -5.32
N GLN A 74 -6.57 -4.65 -4.21
CA GLN A 74 -5.47 -3.70 -4.22
C GLN A 74 -4.20 -4.29 -4.85
N ILE A 75 -3.89 -5.57 -4.61
CA ILE A 75 -2.79 -6.30 -5.27
C ILE A 75 -3.04 -6.35 -6.78
N LEU A 76 -4.22 -6.81 -7.22
CA LEU A 76 -4.58 -6.91 -8.63
C LEU A 76 -4.52 -5.56 -9.34
N ALA A 77 -5.15 -4.54 -8.76
CA ALA A 77 -5.14 -3.19 -9.32
C ALA A 77 -3.71 -2.65 -9.47
N THR A 78 -2.85 -2.89 -8.48
CA THR A 78 -1.44 -2.49 -8.54
C THR A 78 -0.71 -3.22 -9.66
N LEU A 79 -0.84 -4.54 -9.74
CA LEU A 79 -0.18 -5.36 -10.77
C LEU A 79 -0.61 -4.97 -12.19
N ILE A 80 -1.89 -4.68 -12.40
CA ILE A 80 -2.43 -4.20 -13.69
C ILE A 80 -1.87 -2.82 -14.04
N ALA A 81 -1.68 -1.94 -13.05
CA ALA A 81 -1.20 -0.59 -13.29
C ALA A 81 0.32 -0.51 -13.54
N LEU A 82 1.11 -1.48 -13.06
CA LEU A 82 2.58 -1.45 -13.18
C LEU A 82 3.10 -1.31 -14.62
N PRO A 83 2.63 -2.10 -15.62
CA PRO A 83 3.08 -1.96 -17.00
C PRO A 83 2.75 -0.59 -17.60
N LEU A 84 1.58 -0.02 -17.22
CA LEU A 84 1.10 1.26 -17.72
C LEU A 84 1.90 2.46 -17.19
N LEU A 85 2.65 2.27 -16.11
CA LEU A 85 3.38 3.33 -15.40
C LEU A 85 4.89 3.30 -15.62
N GLY A 86 5.38 2.35 -16.43
CA GLY A 86 6.80 2.18 -16.73
C GLY A 86 7.57 1.52 -15.58
N LEU A 87 7.90 0.24 -15.75
CA LEU A 87 8.57 -0.61 -14.75
C LEU A 87 9.96 -0.14 -14.29
N LYS A 88 10.57 0.82 -15.03
CA LYS A 88 11.86 1.41 -14.67
C LYS A 88 11.74 2.51 -13.60
N ALA A 89 10.54 3.04 -13.37
CA ALA A 89 10.33 4.05 -12.34
C ALA A 89 10.44 3.41 -10.94
N ARG A 90 11.29 3.95 -10.07
CA ARG A 90 11.46 3.47 -8.69
C ARG A 90 10.14 3.40 -7.92
N ALA A 91 9.26 4.39 -8.11
CA ALA A 91 7.94 4.38 -7.49
C ALA A 91 7.06 3.20 -7.97
N ALA A 92 7.16 2.80 -9.24
CA ALA A 92 6.48 1.62 -9.75
C ALA A 92 7.10 0.33 -9.16
N GLN A 93 8.42 0.25 -9.06
CA GLN A 93 9.09 -0.89 -8.42
C GLN A 93 8.68 -1.06 -6.96
N ILE A 94 8.59 0.04 -6.20
CA ILE A 94 8.12 0.03 -4.81
C ILE A 94 6.65 -0.38 -4.72
N ALA A 95 5.79 0.15 -5.59
CA ALA A 95 4.39 -0.28 -5.66
C ALA A 95 4.28 -1.79 -5.93
N GLY A 96 5.10 -2.32 -6.84
CA GLY A 96 5.16 -3.76 -7.10
C GLY A 96 5.67 -4.58 -5.93
N ALA A 97 6.72 -4.10 -5.25
CA ALA A 97 7.23 -4.75 -4.04
C ALA A 97 6.18 -4.78 -2.92
N LEU A 98 5.42 -3.69 -2.74
CA LEU A 98 4.31 -3.65 -1.80
C LEU A 98 3.21 -4.63 -2.18
N ALA A 99 2.85 -4.74 -3.47
CA ALA A 99 1.87 -5.72 -3.93
C ALA A 99 2.33 -7.16 -3.64
N LEU A 100 3.60 -7.48 -3.87
CA LEU A 100 4.19 -8.78 -3.53
C LEU A 100 4.17 -9.04 -2.03
N LEU A 101 4.53 -8.06 -1.20
CA LEU A 101 4.49 -8.17 0.26
C LEU A 101 3.07 -8.47 0.75
N HIS A 102 2.07 -7.77 0.21
CA HIS A 102 0.67 -8.00 0.55
C HIS A 102 0.20 -9.38 0.09
N LEU A 103 0.66 -9.85 -1.08
CA LEU A 103 0.37 -11.19 -1.56
C LEU A 103 0.94 -12.26 -0.61
N VAL A 104 2.20 -12.14 -0.18
CA VAL A 104 2.80 -13.07 0.78
C VAL A 104 2.09 -13.02 2.13
N THR A 105 1.75 -11.82 2.60
CA THR A 105 0.99 -11.63 3.84
C THR A 105 -0.39 -12.28 3.73
N MET A 106 -1.03 -12.19 2.57
CA MET A 106 -2.30 -12.86 2.28
C MET A 106 -2.14 -14.39 2.36
N VAL A 107 -1.17 -14.97 1.65
CA VAL A 107 -0.93 -16.42 1.66
C VAL A 107 -0.63 -16.91 3.08
N THR A 108 0.22 -16.21 3.83
CA THR A 108 0.61 -16.60 5.20
C THR A 108 -0.51 -16.46 6.22
N LEU A 109 -1.44 -15.53 6.05
CA LEU A 109 -2.61 -15.42 6.94
C LEU A 109 -3.68 -16.49 6.66
N TYR A 110 -3.65 -17.13 5.49
CA TYR A 110 -4.67 -18.07 5.04
C TYR A 110 -4.15 -19.51 4.78
N SER A 111 -2.89 -19.77 5.10
CA SER A 111 -2.30 -21.11 5.16
C SER A 111 -2.24 -21.58 6.61
#